data_AF-A0A4P7SF86-F1
#
_entry.id   AF-A0A4P7SF86-F1
#
_cell.length_a   1.000
_cell.length_b   1.000
_cell.length_c   1.000
_cell.angle_alpha   90.00
_cell.angle_beta   90.00
_cell.angle_gamma   90.00
#
_symmetry.space_group_name_H-M   'P 1'
#
loop_
_entity.id
_entity.type
_entity.pdbx_description
1 polymer ?
#
loop_
_entity_poly.entity_id
_entity_poly.type
_entity_poly.pdbx_seq_one_letter_code
_entity_poly.pdbx_strand_id
1 'polypeptide(L)'
;MRIQKQDVVREIADALGREAPTMSTGSTEPRAIFDMIDKELALGLPPGLTKPQIAQAIVESSGEVWGPDYESRGGTVTLRGLQAVREAVRFYLGS
;
A
#
# COMPACT_ATOMS: atom_id res chain seq x y z
N MET A 1 18.33 -3.65 11.83
CA MET A 1 17.86 -2.40 11.20
C MET A 1 16.34 -2.34 11.37
N ARG A 2 15.76 -1.21 11.79
CA ARG A 2 14.31 -1.07 11.97
C ARG A 2 13.70 -0.53 10.67
N ILE A 3 12.84 -1.31 10.01
CA ILE A 3 12.14 -0.88 8.79
C ILE A 3 11.17 0.25 9.13
N GLN A 4 11.17 1.31 8.31
CA GLN A 4 10.23 2.42 8.38
C GLN A 4 9.21 2.35 7.24
N LYS A 5 8.10 3.08 7.39
CA LYS A 5 7.04 3.14 6.36
C LYS A 5 7.55 3.65 5.02
N GLN A 6 8.47 4.63 5.05
CA GLN A 6 9.12 5.15 3.86
C GLN A 6 9.92 4.09 3.10
N ASP A 7 10.56 3.17 3.81
CA ASP A 7 11.31 2.07 3.17
C ASP A 7 10.34 1.16 2.41
N VAL A 8 9.20 0.81 3.03
CA VAL A 8 8.17 -0.02 2.39
C VAL A 8 7.54 0.68 1.18
N VAL A 9 7.27 1.98 1.26
CA VAL A 9 6.75 2.76 0.12
C VAL A 9 7.74 2.77 -1.05
N ARG A 10 9.05 2.89 -0.77
CA ARG A 10 10.09 2.83 -1.80
C ARG A 10 10.15 1.44 -2.43
N GLU A 11 10.19 0.40 -1.62
CA GLU A 11 10.22 -0.99 -2.11
C GLU A 11 9.02 -1.31 -3.02
N ILE A 12 7.83 -0.81 -2.69
CA ILE A 12 6.64 -0.95 -3.55
C ILE A 12 6.83 -0.23 -4.89
N ALA A 13 7.25 1.03 -4.86
CA ALA A 13 7.44 1.82 -6.07
C ALA A 13 8.54 1.22 -6.97
N ASP A 14 9.64 0.78 -6.37
CA ASP A 14 10.74 0.11 -7.06
C ASP A 14 10.27 -1.19 -7.72
N ALA A 15 9.45 -1.99 -7.03
CA ALA A 15 8.86 -3.21 -7.59
C ALA A 15 7.97 -2.92 -8.81
N LEU A 16 7.26 -1.79 -8.79
CA LEU A 16 6.44 -1.31 -9.92
C LEU A 16 7.26 -0.60 -11.02
N GLY A 17 8.57 -0.42 -10.84
CA GLY A 17 9.41 0.34 -11.78
C GLY A 17 9.02 1.83 -11.87
N ARG A 18 8.63 2.43 -10.74
CA ARG A 18 8.16 3.80 -10.61
C ARG A 18 8.95 4.55 -9.54
N GLU A 19 8.92 5.88 -9.61
CA GLU A 19 9.50 6.72 -8.56
C GLU A 19 8.58 6.73 -7.33
N ALA A 20 9.18 6.55 -6.15
CA ALA A 20 8.45 6.57 -4.89
C ALA A 20 7.87 7.97 -4.61
N PRO A 21 6.56 8.08 -4.30
CA PRO A 21 5.96 9.35 -3.93
C PRO A 21 6.55 9.89 -2.62
N THR A 22 6.64 11.22 -2.52
CA THR A 22 7.09 11.90 -1.30
C THR A 22 6.13 11.63 -0.13
N MET A 23 6.69 11.25 1.02
CA MET A 23 5.94 11.06 2.26
C MET A 23 5.26 12.37 2.70
N SER A 24 4.08 12.29 3.30
CA SER A 24 3.41 13.48 3.84
C SER A 24 4.03 13.93 5.16
N THR A 25 3.58 15.07 5.68
CA THR A 25 3.92 15.52 7.03
C THR A 25 3.61 14.41 8.06
N GLY A 26 4.55 14.19 8.99
CA GLY A 26 4.41 13.16 10.02
C GLY A 26 4.68 11.72 9.55
N SER A 27 5.41 11.51 8.44
CA SER A 27 5.79 10.17 7.96
C SER A 27 4.60 9.25 7.69
N THR A 28 3.50 9.83 7.19
CA THR A 28 2.29 9.11 6.78
C THR A 28 2.30 8.88 5.28
N GLU A 29 1.59 7.83 4.89
CA GLU A 29 1.71 7.21 3.58
C GLU A 29 0.98 8.09 2.59
N PRO A 30 1.64 8.50 1.49
CA PRO A 30 0.97 9.29 0.48
C PRO A 30 -0.11 8.43 -0.15
N ARG A 31 -1.31 9.01 -0.35
CA ARG A 31 -2.40 8.29 -1.05
C ARG A 31 -1.93 7.79 -2.43
N ALA A 32 -1.08 8.58 -3.07
CA ALA A 32 -0.52 8.32 -4.38
C ALA A 32 0.15 6.95 -4.53
N ILE A 33 0.69 6.34 -3.45
CA ILE A 33 1.25 4.98 -3.57
C ILE A 33 0.15 3.95 -3.85
N PHE A 34 -1.01 4.09 -3.22
CA PHE A 34 -2.12 3.15 -3.41
C PHE A 34 -2.80 3.34 -4.76
N ASP A 35 -3.00 4.60 -5.18
CA ASP A 35 -3.55 4.91 -6.50
C ASP A 35 -2.58 4.44 -7.62
N MET A 36 -1.26 4.48 -7.38
CA MET A 36 -0.26 3.93 -8.29
C MET A 36 -0.37 2.41 -8.41
N ILE A 37 -0.50 1.69 -7.29
CA ILE A 37 -0.68 0.23 -7.30
C ILE A 37 -1.93 -0.16 -8.09
N ASP A 38 -3.07 0.46 -7.79
CA ASP A 38 -4.34 0.20 -8.50
C ASP A 38 -4.19 0.38 -10.02
N LYS A 39 -3.51 1.45 -10.43
CA LYS A 39 -3.24 1.74 -11.84
C LYS A 39 -2.31 0.72 -12.49
N GLU A 40 -1.16 0.42 -11.89
CA GLU A 40 -0.13 -0.43 -12.50
C GLU A 40 -0.53 -1.92 -12.49
N LEU A 41 -1.31 -2.36 -11.49
CA LEU A 41 -1.85 -3.72 -11.41
C LEU A 41 -3.24 -3.87 -12.03
N ALA A 42 -3.81 -2.77 -12.55
CA ALA A 42 -5.12 -2.73 -13.18
C ALA A 42 -6.26 -3.35 -12.33
N LEU A 43 -6.28 -3.04 -11.03
CA LEU A 43 -7.25 -3.61 -10.09
C LEU A 43 -8.66 -3.02 -10.27
N GLY A 44 -8.76 -1.81 -10.81
CA GLY A 44 -10.03 -1.18 -11.15
C GLY A 44 -10.84 -0.75 -9.92
N LEU A 45 -10.15 -0.29 -8.87
CA LEU A 45 -10.80 0.09 -7.62
C LEU A 45 -11.71 1.32 -7.80
N PRO A 46 -12.88 1.35 -7.13
CA PRO A 46 -13.82 2.44 -7.27
C PRO A 46 -13.22 3.77 -6.75
N PRO A 47 -13.60 4.91 -7.37
CA PRO A 47 -13.17 6.21 -6.88
C PRO A 47 -13.80 6.52 -5.51
N GLY A 48 -13.17 7.41 -4.74
CA GLY A 48 -13.69 7.90 -3.46
C GLY A 48 -13.40 7.01 -2.26
N LEU A 49 -12.73 5.86 -2.43
CA LEU A 49 -12.24 5.05 -1.31
C LEU A 49 -11.21 5.81 -0.46
N THR A 50 -11.23 5.59 0.85
CA THR A 50 -10.21 6.06 1.79
C THR A 50 -8.90 5.27 1.63
N LYS A 51 -7.77 5.78 2.17
CA LYS A 51 -6.48 5.06 2.08
C LYS A 51 -6.56 3.63 2.64
N PRO A 52 -7.16 3.38 3.82
CA PRO A 52 -7.27 2.02 4.32
C PRO A 52 -8.15 1.14 3.45
N GLN A 53 -9.25 1.67 2.89
CA GLN A 53 -10.11 0.90 1.98
C GLN A 53 -9.39 0.49 0.69
N ILE A 54 -8.56 1.36 0.12
CA ILE A 54 -7.75 1.01 -1.07
C ILE A 54 -6.71 -0.05 -0.69
N ALA A 55 -6.01 0.14 0.42
CA ALA A 55 -5.01 -0.80 0.90
C ALA A 55 -5.61 -2.18 1.22
N GLN A 56 -6.78 -2.22 1.86
CA GLN A 56 -7.57 -3.43 2.08
C GLN A 56 -7.90 -4.12 0.77
N ALA A 57 -8.47 -3.39 -0.19
CA ALA A 57 -8.85 -3.97 -1.48
C ALA A 57 -7.65 -4.54 -2.24
N ILE A 58 -6.48 -3.90 -2.18
CA ILE A 58 -5.22 -4.41 -2.76
C ILE A 58 -4.79 -5.73 -2.09
N VAL A 59 -4.84 -5.80 -0.76
CA VAL A 59 -4.46 -7.03 -0.04
C VAL A 59 -5.43 -8.16 -0.35
N GLU A 60 -6.72 -7.89 -0.27
CA GLU A 60 -7.77 -8.88 -0.51
C GLU A 60 -7.82 -9.35 -1.97
N SER A 61 -7.40 -8.51 -2.93
CA SER A 61 -7.32 -8.92 -4.34
C SER A 61 -6.23 -9.97 -4.59
N SER A 62 -5.20 -10.04 -3.73
CA SER A 62 -4.18 -11.10 -3.75
C SER A 62 -4.62 -12.40 -3.04
N GLY A 63 -5.83 -12.44 -2.46
CA GLY A 63 -6.37 -13.58 -1.72
C GLY A 63 -6.03 -13.58 -0.22
N GLU A 64 -5.28 -12.59 0.26
CA GLU A 64 -4.96 -12.40 1.68
C GLU A 64 -6.09 -11.69 2.44
N VAL A 65 -6.07 -11.76 3.77
CA VAL A 65 -7.08 -11.11 4.63
C VAL A 65 -6.55 -9.82 5.23
N TRP A 66 -7.36 -8.75 5.19
CA TRP A 66 -7.02 -7.49 5.86
C TRP A 66 -7.19 -7.58 7.38
N GLY A 67 -6.09 -7.45 8.11
CA GLY A 67 -6.05 -7.60 9.57
C GLY A 67 -6.53 -6.36 10.34
N PRO A 68 -7.01 -6.52 11.59
CA PRO A 68 -7.49 -5.41 12.41
C PRO A 68 -6.38 -4.44 12.86
N ASP A 69 -5.10 -4.81 12.72
CA ASP A 69 -3.94 -3.99 13.04
C ASP A 69 -3.30 -3.31 11.80
N TYR A 70 -3.93 -3.43 10.62
CA TYR A 70 -3.42 -2.87 9.37
C TYR A 70 -3.82 -1.42 9.14
N GLU A 71 -4.81 -0.92 9.88
CA GLU A 71 -5.20 0.47 9.91
C GLU A 71 -5.16 1.06 11.33
N SER A 72 -4.99 2.38 11.42
CA SER A 72 -5.09 3.12 12.66
C SER A 72 -6.44 3.81 12.77
N ARG A 73 -6.86 4.15 13.99
CA ARG A 73 -8.10 4.91 14.25
C ARG A 73 -8.17 6.27 13.53
N GLY A 74 -7.04 6.79 13.05
CA GLY A 74 -6.96 8.05 12.31
C GLY A 74 -7.15 7.91 10.79
N GLY A 75 -7.55 6.74 10.27
CA GLY A 75 -7.74 6.53 8.84
C GLY A 75 -6.43 6.43 8.05
N THR A 76 -5.35 6.00 8.70
CA THR A 76 -4.05 5.75 8.08
C THR A 76 -3.71 4.26 8.09
N VAL A 77 -2.89 3.84 7.14
CA VAL A 77 -2.39 2.46 7.09
C VAL A 77 -1.21 2.33 8.06
N THR A 78 -1.13 1.25 8.82
CA THR A 78 0.01 1.00 9.72
C THR A 78 1.21 0.50 8.93
N LEU A 79 2.37 0.36 9.58
CA LEU A 79 3.53 -0.27 8.92
C LEU A 79 3.20 -1.72 8.51
N ARG A 80 2.44 -2.45 9.34
CA ARG A 80 2.03 -3.83 9.03
C ARG A 80 1.08 -3.88 7.85
N GLY A 81 0.10 -2.97 7.79
CA GLY A 81 -0.79 -2.85 6.63
C GLY A 81 -0.03 -2.54 5.34
N LEU A 82 0.97 -1.66 5.38
CA LEU A 82 1.83 -1.38 4.22
C LEU A 82 2.65 -2.59 3.80
N GLN A 83 3.17 -3.37 4.76
CA GLN A 83 3.91 -4.59 4.46
C GLN A 83 3.00 -5.62 3.79
N ALA A 84 1.74 -5.76 4.26
CA ALA A 84 0.76 -6.62 3.60
C ALA A 84 0.47 -6.15 2.16
N VAL A 85 0.32 -4.84 1.93
CA VAL A 85 0.20 -4.27 0.59
C VAL A 85 1.42 -4.59 -0.28
N ARG A 86 2.64 -4.50 0.26
CA ARG A 86 3.86 -4.87 -0.46
C ARG A 86 3.85 -6.34 -0.87
N GLU A 87 3.46 -7.25 0.03
CA GLU A 87 3.36 -8.67 -0.32
C GLU A 87 2.28 -8.92 -1.37
N ALA A 88 1.15 -8.20 -1.34
CA ALA A 88 0.15 -8.26 -2.40
C ALA A 88 0.71 -7.81 -3.76
N VAL A 89 1.48 -6.71 -3.81
CA VAL A 89 2.14 -6.26 -5.05
C VAL A 89 3.11 -7.34 -5.57
N ARG A 90 3.91 -7.92 -4.68
CA ARG A 90 4.83 -9.02 -5.01
C ARG A 90 4.12 -10.24 -5.56
N PHE A 91 2.97 -10.60 -5.00
CA PHE A 91 2.12 -11.67 -5.50
C PHE A 91 1.74 -11.45 -6.98
N TYR A 92 1.32 -10.23 -7.35
CA TYR A 92 1.00 -9.91 -8.75
C TYR A 92 2.20 -9.90 -9.67
N LEU A 93 3.38 -9.54 -9.17
CA LEU A 93 4.63 -9.52 -9.94
C LEU A 93 5.32 -10.89 -10.02
N GLY A 94 4.89 -11.87 -9.22
CA GLY A 94 5.48 -13.20 -9.16
C GLY A 94 6.90 -13.23 -8.55
N SER A 95 7.21 -12.30 -7.64
CA SER A 95 8.56 -12.06 -7.07
C SER A 95 8.61 -12.10 -5.55
#